data_AF-A0A1V9YU44-F1
#
_entry.id   AF-A0A1V9YU44-F1
#
_cell.length_a   1.000
_cell.length_b   1.000
_cell.length_c   1.000
_cell.angle_alpha   90.00
_cell.angle_beta   90.00
_cell.angle_gamma   90.00
#
_symmetry.space_group_name_H-M   'P 1'
#
loop_
_entity.id
_entity.type
_entity.pdbx_description
1 polymer ?
#
loop_
_entity_poly.entity_id
_entity_poly.type
_entity_poly.pdbx_seq_one_letter_code
_entity_poly.pdbx_strand_id
1 'polypeptide(L)'
;MAKYASLYQQEALAARRSWSAHREVGDDLLETLSVPITTAALSDALARRFEVANDRTYTYVGDTLLSVNPAPRLLHHATGNSIYDEATVFWYRDHDEAACSPHPFALAKR
;
A
#
# COMPACT_ATOMS: atom_id res chain seq x y z
N MET A 1 -27.93 3.62 -22.15
CA MET A 1 -27.52 3.32 -20.75
C MET A 1 -26.17 2.57 -20.63
N ALA A 2 -25.58 2.03 -21.71
CA ALA A 2 -24.31 1.28 -21.62
C ALA A 2 -23.04 2.10 -21.28
N LYS A 3 -23.03 3.41 -21.60
CA LYS A 3 -21.87 4.30 -21.40
C LYS A 3 -21.59 4.66 -19.93
N TYR A 4 -22.62 4.58 -19.09
CA TYR A 4 -22.50 4.85 -17.65
C TYR A 4 -22.08 3.59 -16.88
N ALA A 5 -22.45 2.40 -17.35
CA ALA A 5 -22.08 1.14 -16.72
C ALA A 5 -20.55 0.92 -16.69
N SER A 6 -19.84 1.27 -17.78
CA SER A 6 -18.37 1.18 -17.83
C SER A 6 -17.67 2.16 -16.89
N LEU A 7 -18.23 3.36 -16.71
CA LEU A 7 -17.73 4.36 -15.75
C LEU A 7 -17.94 3.87 -14.31
N TYR A 8 -19.13 3.39 -13.97
CA TYR A 8 -19.40 2.80 -12.65
C TYR A 8 -18.53 1.56 -12.38
N GLN A 9 -18.19 0.78 -13.41
CA GLN A 9 -17.32 -0.39 -13.27
C GLN A 9 -15.84 -0.01 -13.07
N GLN A 10 -15.38 1.08 -13.69
CA GLN A 10 -14.05 1.66 -13.45
C GLN A 10 -13.96 2.32 -12.07
N GLU A 11 -14.99 3.04 -11.63
CA GLU A 11 -15.11 3.60 -10.28
C GLU A 11 -15.17 2.49 -9.23
N ALA A 12 -15.90 1.39 -9.47
CA ALA A 12 -15.96 0.25 -8.57
C ALA A 12 -14.63 -0.53 -8.48
N LEU A 13 -13.84 -0.57 -9.57
CA LEU A 13 -12.48 -1.14 -9.57
C LEU A 13 -11.48 -0.23 -8.84
N ALA A 14 -11.61 1.09 -8.95
CA ALA A 14 -10.82 2.06 -8.20
C ALA A 14 -11.17 2.07 -6.69
N ALA A 15 -12.47 1.97 -6.35
CA ALA A 15 -12.93 1.91 -4.96
C ALA A 15 -12.48 0.63 -4.23
N ARG A 16 -12.31 -0.49 -4.96
CA ARG A 16 -11.77 -1.76 -4.45
C ARG A 16 -10.25 -1.76 -4.22
N ARG A 17 -9.54 -0.67 -4.49
CA ARG A 17 -8.07 -0.58 -4.45
C ARG A 17 -7.58 0.71 -3.81
N SER A 18 -8.26 1.15 -2.76
CA SER A 18 -7.82 2.33 -2.02
C SER A 18 -6.66 2.00 -1.09
N TRP A 19 -5.60 2.77 -1.20
CA TRP A 19 -4.43 2.64 -0.35
C TRP A 19 -4.71 3.26 1.03
N SER A 20 -4.30 2.57 2.09
CA SER A 20 -4.52 2.98 3.48
C SER A 20 -3.24 3.56 4.10
N ALA A 21 -3.36 4.71 4.76
CA ALA A 21 -2.25 5.33 5.50
C ALA A 21 -2.02 4.68 6.88
N HIS A 22 -2.94 3.81 7.31
CA HIS A 22 -2.87 3.13 8.59
C HIS A 22 -2.07 1.83 8.47
N ARG A 23 -1.28 1.56 9.51
CA ARG A 23 -0.58 0.28 9.68
C ARG A 23 -1.58 -0.87 9.72
N GLU A 24 -1.29 -1.92 8.97
CA GLU A 24 -2.04 -3.17 8.95
C GLU A 24 -1.12 -4.37 9.24
N VAL A 25 -1.71 -5.47 9.69
CA VAL A 25 -0.97 -6.73 9.91
C VAL A 25 -0.36 -7.19 8.59
N GLY A 26 0.94 -7.50 8.61
CA GLY A 26 1.68 -7.91 7.43
C GLY A 26 2.21 -6.75 6.59
N ASP A 27 2.15 -5.52 7.11
CA ASP A 27 2.94 -4.39 6.59
C ASP A 27 4.44 -4.58 6.79
N ASP A 28 4.85 -5.34 7.82
CA ASP A 28 6.18 -5.95 7.89
C ASP A 28 6.06 -7.45 7.63
N LEU A 29 6.79 -7.95 6.62
CA LEU A 29 6.75 -9.36 6.26
C LEU A 29 7.36 -10.27 7.32
N LEU A 30 8.18 -9.75 8.23
CA LEU A 30 8.67 -10.53 9.38
C LEU A 30 7.54 -10.92 10.34
N GLU A 31 6.40 -10.23 10.32
CA GLU A 31 5.22 -10.57 11.13
C GLU A 31 4.45 -11.77 10.56
N THR A 32 4.62 -12.07 9.26
CA THR A 32 3.76 -13.03 8.54
C THR A 32 4.52 -14.20 7.90
N LEU A 33 5.80 -14.04 7.59
CA LEU A 33 6.62 -15.09 7.00
C LEU A 33 7.20 -16.01 8.08
N SER A 34 7.09 -17.32 7.85
CA SER A 34 7.70 -18.34 8.72
C SER A 34 9.15 -18.60 8.35
N VAL A 35 9.99 -18.84 9.35
CA VAL A 35 11.41 -19.20 9.18
C VAL A 35 11.54 -20.69 8.87
N PRO A 36 12.38 -21.11 7.90
CA PRO A 36 13.26 -20.28 7.08
C PRO A 36 12.50 -19.50 6.00
N ILE A 37 12.81 -18.21 5.87
CA ILE A 37 12.22 -17.36 4.84
C ILE A 37 12.83 -17.73 3.48
N THR A 38 12.00 -18.21 2.56
CA THR A 38 12.41 -18.55 1.19
C THR A 38 12.11 -17.39 0.24
N THR A 39 12.85 -17.33 -0.87
CA THR A 39 12.61 -16.36 -1.95
C THR A 39 11.22 -16.48 -2.53
N ALA A 40 10.71 -17.70 -2.71
CA ALA A 40 9.36 -17.97 -3.20
C ALA A 40 8.29 -17.44 -2.23
N ALA A 41 8.45 -17.66 -0.92
CA ALA A 41 7.52 -17.14 0.07
C ALA A 41 7.51 -15.60 0.10
N LEU A 42 8.68 -14.98 -0.03
CA LEU A 42 8.82 -13.52 -0.12
C LEU A 42 8.14 -12.96 -1.37
N SER A 43 8.39 -13.55 -2.55
CA SER A 43 7.78 -13.11 -3.80
C SER A 43 6.26 -13.26 -3.78
N ASP A 44 5.76 -14.38 -3.25
CA ASP A 44 4.32 -14.62 -3.14
C ASP A 44 3.65 -13.63 -2.18
N ALA A 45 4.32 -13.29 -1.06
CA ALA A 45 3.80 -12.30 -0.13
C ALA A 45 3.73 -10.90 -0.75
N LEU A 46 4.78 -10.47 -1.46
CA LEU A 46 4.81 -9.18 -2.17
C LEU A 46 3.75 -9.12 -3.28
N ALA A 47 3.62 -10.19 -4.07
CA ALA A 47 2.61 -10.30 -5.12
C ALA A 47 1.18 -10.23 -4.55
N ARG A 48 0.90 -10.94 -3.44
CA ARG A 48 -0.40 -10.85 -2.75
C ARG A 48 -0.68 -9.44 -2.24
N ARG A 49 0.32 -8.77 -1.67
CA ARG A 49 0.16 -7.38 -1.19
C ARG A 49 -0.19 -6.42 -2.33
N PHE A 50 0.47 -6.55 -3.46
CA PHE A 50 0.20 -5.69 -4.61
C PHE A 50 -1.14 -6.02 -5.30
N GLU A 51 -1.42 -7.29 -5.58
CA GLU A 51 -2.57 -7.68 -6.40
C GLU A 51 -3.87 -7.88 -5.62
N VAL A 52 -3.78 -8.36 -4.37
CA VAL A 52 -4.94 -8.78 -3.57
C VAL A 52 -5.25 -7.79 -2.45
N ALA A 53 -4.24 -7.15 -1.87
CA ALA A 53 -4.38 -6.29 -0.69
C ALA A 53 -4.38 -4.78 -1.01
N ASN A 54 -5.12 -4.35 -2.04
CA ASN A 54 -5.37 -2.92 -2.35
C ASN A 54 -4.14 -2.10 -2.77
N ASP A 55 -3.37 -2.59 -3.76
CA ASP A 55 -2.26 -1.84 -4.36
C ASP A 55 -1.18 -1.40 -3.33
N ARG A 56 -0.85 -2.27 -2.36
CA ARG A 56 0.25 -2.05 -1.40
C ARG A 56 1.62 -2.11 -2.10
N THR A 57 2.04 -0.98 -2.65
CA THR A 57 3.35 -0.80 -3.33
C THR A 57 4.54 -0.84 -2.35
N TYR A 58 4.30 -0.46 -1.09
CA TYR A 58 5.32 -0.34 -0.05
C TYR A 58 5.13 -1.40 1.03
N THR A 59 6.23 -2.01 1.45
CA THR A 59 6.24 -3.10 2.43
C THR A 59 7.54 -3.08 3.24
N TYR A 60 7.48 -3.30 4.55
CA TYR A 60 8.67 -3.46 5.38
C TYR A 60 9.16 -4.90 5.43
N VAL A 61 10.47 -5.05 5.64
CA VAL A 61 11.13 -6.26 6.12
C VAL A 61 12.08 -5.81 7.23
N GLY A 62 11.59 -5.81 8.48
CA GLY A 62 12.26 -5.11 9.57
C GLY A 62 12.45 -3.63 9.23
N ASP A 63 13.69 -3.14 9.33
CA ASP A 63 14.03 -1.74 9.02
C ASP A 63 14.16 -1.42 7.52
N THR A 64 13.99 -2.41 6.64
CA THR A 64 14.12 -2.21 5.19
C THR A 64 12.77 -1.95 4.55
N LEU A 65 12.65 -0.87 3.77
CA LEU A 65 11.48 -0.59 2.94
C LEU A 65 11.68 -1.20 1.54
N LEU A 66 10.77 -2.07 1.13
CA LEU A 66 10.65 -2.59 -0.23
C LEU A 66 9.59 -1.81 -1.00
N SER A 67 9.88 -1.52 -2.27
CA SER A 67 9.00 -0.79 -3.19
C SER A 67 8.76 -1.60 -4.46
N VAL A 68 7.50 -1.87 -4.77
CA VAL A 68 7.05 -2.51 -6.02
C VAL A 68 6.45 -1.45 -6.92
N ASN A 69 7.04 -1.21 -8.09
CA ASN A 69 6.55 -0.18 -9.01
C ASN A 69 5.08 -0.44 -9.41
N PRO A 70 4.15 0.48 -9.11
CA PRO A 70 2.72 0.29 -9.38
C PRO A 70 2.33 0.46 -10.86
N ALA A 71 3.24 0.87 -11.75
CA ALA A 71 2.92 1.24 -13.12
C ALA A 71 2.06 0.18 -13.86
N PRO A 72 0.96 0.57 -14.54
CA PRO A 72 0.47 1.93 -14.80
C PRO A 72 -0.60 2.44 -13.79
N ARG A 73 -0.74 1.81 -12.61
CA ARG A 73 -1.80 2.14 -11.64
C ARG A 73 -1.52 3.46 -10.95
N LEU A 74 -2.54 4.31 -10.83
CA LEU A 74 -2.49 5.48 -9.97
C LEU A 74 -2.88 5.07 -8.55
N LEU A 75 -2.09 5.47 -7.56
CA LEU A 75 -2.30 5.12 -6.17
C LEU A 75 -3.05 6.25 -5.45
N HIS A 76 -4.21 5.91 -4.90
CA HIS A 76 -5.10 6.87 -4.25
C HIS A 76 -5.66 6.30 -2.95
N HIS A 77 -6.00 7.18 -2.03
CA HIS A 77 -6.81 6.87 -0.86
C HIS A 77 -8.28 6.64 -1.22
N ALA A 78 -9.06 6.14 -0.26
CA ALA A 78 -10.51 5.97 -0.42
C ALA A 78 -11.24 7.29 -0.70
N THR A 79 -10.67 8.40 -0.22
CA THR A 79 -11.11 9.78 -0.48
C THR A 79 -10.71 10.31 -1.85
N GLY A 80 -9.98 9.53 -2.66
CA GLY A 80 -9.61 9.84 -4.05
C GLY A 80 -8.33 10.67 -4.22
N ASN A 81 -7.77 11.21 -3.13
CA ASN A 81 -6.51 11.94 -3.15
C ASN A 81 -5.32 10.99 -3.35
N SER A 82 -4.26 11.50 -3.97
CA SER A 82 -3.01 10.78 -4.19
C SER A 82 -2.34 10.43 -2.87
N ILE A 83 -1.68 9.28 -2.79
CA ILE A 83 -0.86 8.90 -1.63
C ILE A 83 0.41 9.77 -1.45
N TYR A 84 0.67 10.66 -2.40
CA TYR A 84 1.79 11.61 -2.38
C TYR A 84 1.34 13.06 -2.19
N ASP A 85 0.08 13.28 -1.79
CA ASP A 85 -0.42 14.61 -1.56
C ASP A 85 0.02 15.19 -0.20
N GLU A 86 -0.24 16.48 -0.01
CA GLU A 86 0.14 17.21 1.21
C GLU A 86 -0.56 16.66 2.46
N ALA A 87 -1.82 16.23 2.33
CA ALA A 87 -2.57 15.63 3.43
C ALA A 87 -1.89 14.33 3.92
N THR A 88 -1.37 13.51 3.00
CA THR A 88 -0.60 12.31 3.34
C THR A 88 0.71 12.67 4.02
N VAL A 89 1.45 13.66 3.52
CA VAL A 89 2.67 14.15 4.19
C VAL A 89 2.38 14.57 5.63
N PHE A 90 1.31 15.34 5.86
CA PHE A 90 0.92 15.76 7.20
C PHE A 90 0.49 14.60 8.09
N TRP A 91 -0.22 13.60 7.54
CA TRP A 91 -0.54 12.38 8.28
C TRP A 91 0.72 11.72 8.84
N TYR A 92 1.74 11.49 8.00
CA TYR A 92 3.00 10.87 8.41
C TYR A 92 3.82 11.75 9.37
N ARG A 93 3.78 13.07 9.20
CA ARG A 93 4.39 14.02 10.14
C ARG A 93 3.78 13.89 11.53
N ASP A 94 2.45 13.85 11.62
CA ASP A 94 1.70 14.01 12.86
C ASP A 94 1.45 12.70 13.62
N HIS A 95 1.71 11.54 13.00
CA HIS A 95 1.48 10.22 13.61
C HIS A 95 2.78 9.45 13.85
N ASP A 96 2.80 8.61 14.88
CA ASP A 96 3.92 7.69 15.14
C ASP A 96 4.05 6.66 14.03
N GLU A 97 5.29 6.25 13.75
CA GLU A 97 5.59 5.27 12.69
C GLU A 97 4.84 3.95 12.87
N ALA A 98 4.62 3.53 14.11
CA ALA A 98 3.87 2.31 14.43
C ALA A 98 2.39 2.39 14.02
N ALA A 99 1.83 3.59 13.86
CA ALA A 99 0.46 3.80 13.39
C ALA A 99 0.37 3.95 11.87
N CYS A 100 1.49 4.20 11.20
CA CYS A 100 1.55 4.47 9.77
C CYS A 100 1.86 3.21 8.96
N SER A 101 1.25 3.10 7.78
CA SER A 101 1.63 2.09 6.81
C SER A 101 3.06 2.33 6.29
N PRO A 102 3.68 1.33 5.64
CA PRO A 102 4.97 1.51 4.99
C PRO A 102 4.87 2.58 3.90
N HIS A 103 5.72 3.60 3.98
CA HIS A 103 5.78 4.67 2.98
C HIS A 103 7.12 5.41 3.06
N PRO A 104 7.62 5.98 1.94
CA PRO A 104 8.82 6.82 1.96
C PRO A 104 8.74 8.01 2.93
N PHE A 105 7.54 8.52 3.22
CA PHE A 105 7.38 9.61 4.20
C PHE A 105 7.62 9.17 5.65
N ALA A 106 7.25 7.95 6.04
CA ALA A 106 7.64 7.40 7.33
C ALA A 106 9.16 7.24 7.44
N LEU A 107 9.80 6.75 6.38
CA LEU A 107 11.25 6.62 6.33
C LEU A 107 11.97 7.98 6.41
N ALA A 108 11.45 9.01 5.74
CA ALA A 108 12.04 10.34 5.75
C ALA A 108 11.87 11.09 7.08
N LYS A 109 10.92 10.68 7.92
CA LYS A 109 10.70 11.24 9.26
C LYS A 109 11.69 10.70 10.29
N ARG A 110 12.20 9.47 10.09
CA ARG A 110 13.24 8.86 10.94
C ARG A 110 14.54 9.67 10.88
#